data_AF-A0A645GXF1-F1
#
_entry.id   AF-A0A645GXF1-F1
#
_cell.length_a   1.000
_cell.length_b   1.000
_cell.length_c   1.000
_cell.angle_alpha   90.00
_cell.angle_beta   90.00
_cell.angle_gamma   90.00
#
_symmetry.space_group_name_H-M   'P 1'
#
loop_
_entity.id
_entity.type
_entity.pdbx_description
1 polymer ?
#
loop_
_entity_poly.entity_id
_entity_poly.type
_entity_poly.pdbx_seq_one_letter_code
_entity_poly.pdbx_strand_id
1 'polypeptide(L)' 'MEVICGLFYSHSVRNKTGNPVNFSDLTRVFETGMNFKFADIYKKRDDVFRRKAAKLTEFLNELIIAIKIESKNRGYR' A
#
# COMPACT_ATOMS: atom_id res chain seq x y z
N MET A 1 -2.32 -3.57 -3.35
CA MET A 1 -1.23 -3.08 -4.23
C MET A 1 -1.20 -1.56 -4.21
N GLU A 2 -2.38 -0.93 -4.15
CA GLU A 2 -2.62 0.50 -3.99
C GLU A 2 -1.74 1.14 -2.92
N VAL A 3 -1.64 0.54 -1.72
CA VAL A 3 -0.77 1.05 -0.63
C VAL A 3 0.69 1.12 -1.04
N ILE A 4 1.21 0.06 -1.68
CA ILE A 4 2.61 -0.01 -2.10
C ILE A 4 2.89 1.03 -3.19
N CYS A 5 2.00 1.16 -4.17
CA CYS A 5 2.10 2.20 -5.20
C CYS A 5 2.04 3.61 -4.57
N GLY A 6 1.09 3.85 -3.67
CA GLY A 6 0.94 5.13 -2.98
C GLY A 6 2.21 5.54 -2.24
N LEU A 7 2.77 4.64 -1.42
CA LEU A 7 4.02 4.85 -0.69
C LEU A 7 5.24 5.11 -1.59
N PHE A 8 5.29 4.43 -2.75
CA PHE A 8 6.37 4.60 -3.72
C PHE A 8 6.30 5.97 -4.42
N TYR A 9 5.14 6.33 -4.97
CA TYR A 9 4.97 7.58 -5.72
C TYR A 9 4.85 8.82 -4.85
N SER A 10 4.49 8.67 -3.57
CA SER A 10 4.56 9.78 -2.60
C SER A 10 6.00 10.08 -2.18
N HIS A 11 6.97 9.24 -2.55
CA HIS A 11 8.37 9.30 -2.11
C HIS A 11 8.52 9.39 -0.58
N SER A 12 7.53 8.89 0.17
CA SER A 12 7.51 8.95 1.63
C SER A 12 8.44 7.92 2.26
N VAL A 13 8.77 6.86 1.53
CA VAL A 13 9.67 5.81 2.00
C VAL A 13 11.07 6.04 1.44
N ARG A 14 12.05 6.17 2.33
CA ARG A 14 13.46 6.33 2.01
C ARG A 14 14.26 5.14 2.52
N ASN A 15 15.34 4.82 1.81
CA ASN A 15 16.27 3.78 2.22
C ASN A 15 17.15 4.29 3.39
N LYS A 16 18.03 3.43 3.91
CA LYS A 16 18.95 3.76 5.00
C LYS A 16 19.91 4.92 4.69
N THR A 17 20.10 5.23 3.41
CA THR A 17 20.97 6.33 2.94
C THR A 17 20.17 7.60 2.62
N GLY A 18 18.87 7.64 2.92
CA GLY A 18 18.00 8.80 2.68
C GLY A 18 17.49 8.95 1.25
N ASN A 19 17.80 8.03 0.34
CA ASN A 19 17.33 8.07 -1.05
C ASN A 19 15.94 7.42 -1.17
N PRO A 20 15.11 7.82 -2.15
CA PRO A 20 13.85 7.13 -2.44
C PRO A 20 14.09 5.63 -2.66
N VAL A 21 13.23 4.79 -2.09
CA VAL A 21 13.33 3.33 -2.25
C VAL A 21 12.97 2.90 -3.67
N ASN A 22 13.62 1.87 -4.18
CA ASN A 22 13.18 1.24 -5.42
C ASN A 22 11.86 0.52 -5.21
N PHE A 23 11.05 0.47 -6.27
CA PHE A 23 9.76 -0.21 -6.24
C PHE A 23 9.89 -1.71 -5.92
N SER A 24 10.90 -2.38 -6.47
CA SER A 24 11.21 -3.78 -6.20
C SER A 24 11.59 -4.05 -4.75
N ASP A 25 12.31 -3.13 -4.12
CA ASP A 25 12.74 -3.27 -2.73
C ASP A 25 11.55 -3.06 -1.78
N LEU A 26 10.72 -2.06 -2.07
CA LEU A 26 9.50 -1.82 -1.30
C LEU A 26 8.53 -3.01 -1.40
N THR A 27 8.29 -3.52 -2.61
CA THR A 27 7.42 -4.70 -2.80
C THR A 27 7.96 -5.94 -2.08
N ARG A 28 9.28 -6.19 -2.12
CA ARG A 28 9.91 -7.30 -1.39
C ARG A 28 9.73 -7.22 0.12
N VAL A 29 9.78 -6.01 0.70
CA VAL A 29 9.51 -5.82 2.13
C VAL A 29 8.07 -6.22 2.47
N PHE A 30 7.10 -5.85 1.63
CA PHE A 30 5.70 -6.27 1.80
C PHE A 30 5.51 -7.78 1.62
N GLU A 31 6.16 -8.38 0.62
CA GLU A 31 6.09 -9.84 0.41
C GLU A 31 6.60 -10.61 1.62
N THR A 32 7.75 -10.19 2.15
CA THR A 32 8.38 -10.80 3.33
C THR A 32 7.53 -10.57 4.57
N GLY A 33 7.08 -9.32 4.80
CA GLY A 33 6.30 -8.95 5.99
C GLY A 33 4.90 -9.56 6.03
N MET A 34 4.29 -9.84 4.88
CA MET A 34 2.94 -10.43 4.79
C MET A 34 2.96 -11.92 4.41
N ASN A 35 4.13 -12.54 4.27
CA ASN A 35 4.31 -13.93 3.86
C ASN A 35 3.52 -14.30 2.57
N PHE A 36 3.58 -13.42 1.57
CA PHE A 36 2.90 -13.59 0.28
C PHE A 36 3.80 -13.14 -0.88
N LYS A 37 3.62 -13.70 -2.09
CA LYS A 37 4.38 -13.28 -3.28
C LYS A 37 3.49 -12.65 -4.34
N PHE A 38 3.91 -11.50 -4.85
CA PHE A 38 3.37 -10.91 -6.05
C PHE A 38 3.97 -11.62 -7.27
N ALA A 39 3.14 -12.29 -8.07
CA ALA A 39 3.61 -12.97 -9.28
C ALA A 39 4.38 -12.04 -10.24
N ASP A 40 3.76 -10.93 -10.66
CA ASP A 40 4.39 -9.88 -11.44
C ASP A 40 4.05 -8.52 -10.82
N ILE A 41 5.05 -7.91 -10.18
CA ILE A 41 4.89 -6.64 -9.47
C ILE A 41 4.61 -5.47 -10.42
N TYR A 42 5.15 -5.48 -11.64
CA TYR A 42 5.01 -4.38 -12.58
C TYR A 42 3.67 -4.45 -13.30
N LYS A 43 3.22 -5.65 -13.69
CA LYS A 43 1.86 -5.85 -14.20
C LYS A 43 0.82 -5.47 -13.15
N LYS A 44 0.98 -5.91 -11.90
CA LYS A 44 0.07 -5.52 -10.81
C LYS A 44 0.08 -4.03 -10.52
N ARG A 45 1.22 -3.35 -10.71
CA ARG A 45 1.33 -1.89 -10.60
C ARG A 45 0.54 -1.21 -11.72
N ASP A 46 0.71 -1.66 -12.95
CA ASP A 46 0.00 -1.10 -14.09
C ASP A 46 -1.52 -1.35 -13.98
N ASP A 47 -1.93 -2.51 -13.46
CA ASP A 47 -3.32 -2.80 -13.13
C ASP A 47 -3.89 -1.80 -12.12
N VAL A 48 -3.10 -1.30 -11.16
CA VAL A 48 -3.55 -0.26 -10.23
C VAL A 48 -3.84 1.05 -10.96
N PHE A 49 -2.99 1.45 -11.92
CA PHE A 49 -3.24 2.66 -12.72
C PHE A 49 -4.44 2.53 -13.65
N ARG A 50 -4.74 1.32 -14.11
CA ARG A 50 -5.87 1.03 -15.01
C ARG A 50 -7.20 0.84 -14.30
N ARG A 51 -7.23 0.80 -12.96
CA ARG A 51 -8.48 0.65 -12.21
C ARG A 51 -9.37 1.88 -12.37
N LYS A 52 -10.69 1.64 -12.36
CA LYS A 52 -11.66 2.73 -12.22
C LYS A 52 -11.44 3.44 -10.89
N ALA A 53 -11.48 4.78 -10.89
CA ALA A 53 -11.29 5.61 -9.70
C ALA A 53 -12.14 5.14 -8.50
N ALA A 54 -13.39 4.73 -8.75
CA ALA A 54 -14.29 4.19 -7.73
C ALA A 54 -13.72 3.01 -6.93
N LYS A 55 -12.94 2.13 -7.58
CA LYS A 55 -12.32 0.97 -6.90
C LYS A 55 -11.11 1.36 -6.06
N LEU A 56 -10.41 2.43 -6.42
CA LEU A 56 -9.29 2.95 -5.62
C LEU A 56 -9.82 3.59 -4.33
N THR A 57 -10.90 4.36 -4.42
CA THR A 57 -11.54 4.98 -3.26
C THR A 57 -12.23 3.98 -2.36
N GLU A 58 -12.82 2.91 -2.91
CA GLU A 58 -13.44 1.83 -2.13
C GLU A 58 -12.44 1.15 -1.18
N PHE A 59 -11.27 0.75 -1.70
CA PHE A 59 -10.21 0.17 -0.86
C PHE A 59 -9.73 1.12 0.25
N LEU A 60 -9.54 2.41 -0.05
CA LEU A 60 -9.14 3.39 0.97
C LEU A 60 -10.23 3.58 2.04
N ASN A 61 -11.50 3.55 1.64
CA ASN A 61 -12.62 3.63 2.55
C ASN A 61 -12.67 2.41 3.50
N GLU A 62 -12.42 1.21 3.01
CA GLU A 62 -12.33 0.00 3.84
C GLU A 62 -11.25 0.12 4.92
N LEU A 63 -10.06 0.63 4.57
CA LEU A 63 -8.99 0.87 5.55
C LEU A 63 -9.39 1.89 6.62
N ILE A 64 -10.05 2.99 6.21
CA ILE A 64 -10.56 4.01 7.13
C ILE A 64 -11.58 3.40 8.09
N ILE A 65 -12.50 2.57 7.58
CA ILE A 65 -13.52 1.89 8.39
C ILE A 65 -12.86 0.96 9.41
N ALA A 66 -11.88 0.15 9.00
CA ALA A 66 -11.17 -0.76 9.89
C ALA A 66 -10.49 -0.01 11.05
N ILE A 67 -9.82 1.11 10.78
CA ILE A 67 -9.18 1.95 11.81
C ILE A 67 -10.23 2.53 12.77
N LYS A 68 -11.37 3.03 12.25
CA LYS A 68 -12.46 3.57 13.08
C LYS A 68 -13.06 2.52 14.01
N ILE A 69 -13.26 1.30 13.51
CA ILE A 69 -13.76 0.18 14.33
C ILE A 69 -12.79 -0.10 15.47
N GLU A 70 -11.50 -0.24 15.17
CA GLU A 70 -10.48 -0.51 16.19
C GLU A 70 -10.34 0.65 17.19
N SER A 71 -10.41 1.90 16.71
CA SER A 71 -10.44 3.10 17.54
C SER A 71 -11.58 3.06 18.56
N LYS A 72 -12.79 2.74 18.10
CA LYS A 72 -13.98 2.59 18.95
C LYS A 72 -13.81 1.44 19.95
N ASN A 73 -13.28 0.29 19.52
CA ASN A 73 -13.04 -0.86 20.39
C ASN A 73 -12.07 -0.52 21.55
N ARG A 74 -11.11 0.37 21.29
CA ARG A 74 -10.16 0.87 22.29
C ARG A 74 -10.68 2.04 23.15
N GLY A 75 -11.91 2.49 22.90
CA GLY A 75 -12.53 3.59 23.64
C GLY A 75 -12.07 4.99 23.22
N TYR A 76 -11.36 5.11 22.09
CA TYR A 76 -11.03 6.41 21.50
C TYR A 76 -12.26 6.98 20.78
N ARG A 77 -12.45 8.30 20.87
CA ARG A 77 -13.56 9.04 20.22
C ARG A 77 -13.25 9.35 18.76
#